data_AF-A0A2E7G0T5-F1
#
_entry.id   AF-A0A2E7G0T5-F1
#
_cell.length_a   1.000
_cell.length_b   1.000
_cell.length_c   1.000
_cell.angle_alpha   90.00
_cell.angle_beta   90.00
_cell.angle_gamma   90.00
#
_symmetry.space_group_name_H-M   'P 1'
#
loop_
_entity.id
_entity.type
_entity.pdbx_description
1 polymer ?
#
loop_
_entity_poly.entity_id
_entity_poly.type
_entity_poly.pdbx_seq_one_letter_code
_entity_poly.pdbx_strand_id
1 'polypeptide(L)'
;MQASPWTGHTGYQVQQPSNWWSWGLAIFIGISVFFSMIGLLLSALIPYDQLVVELKQDEPGPYPEAGTSEEQESWNESKAEYDEYIITKELFDNLESMKNTQIILGLITSTFGVVSLFLLVQLHPKRFYFAFAWIGCSAISSIVGQVMSYSMMGDLYQSIPEMDTGPWMSIQMGFGIGATIVCNLSLFCIILTCAIKSKGDQLEESGFHFVPSQQNQEN
;
A
#
# COMPACT_ATOMS: atom_id res chain seq x y z
N MET A 1 57.50 -38.84 16.43
CA MET A 1 56.23 -38.79 17.18
C MET A 1 55.20 -38.17 16.25
N GLN A 2 54.27 -38.99 15.74
CA GLN A 2 53.22 -38.57 14.81
C GLN A 2 52.25 -37.63 15.54
N ALA A 3 52.05 -36.43 15.00
CA ALA A 3 50.92 -35.61 15.35
C ALA A 3 49.65 -36.29 14.81
N SER A 4 48.68 -36.56 15.69
CA SER A 4 47.39 -37.12 15.33
C SER A 4 46.64 -36.18 14.37
N PRO A 5 46.06 -36.68 13.26
CA PRO A 5 45.42 -35.86 12.22
C PRO A 5 43.95 -35.50 12.53
N TRP A 6 43.48 -35.71 13.76
CA TRP A 6 42.07 -35.58 14.11
C TRP A 6 41.82 -34.47 15.15
N THR A 7 42.26 -33.26 14.88
CA THR A 7 41.59 -32.06 15.43
C THR A 7 40.30 -31.86 14.65
N GLY A 8 39.32 -32.73 14.92
CA GLY A 8 37.97 -32.63 14.39
C GLY A 8 37.30 -31.39 14.93
N HIS A 9 36.87 -30.51 14.02
CA HIS A 9 35.99 -29.39 14.29
C HIS A 9 34.64 -29.90 14.81
N THR A 10 34.51 -30.16 16.11
CA THR A 10 33.20 -30.36 16.75
C THR A 10 32.85 -29.14 17.60
N GLY A 11 32.88 -27.97 16.97
CA GLY A 11 32.14 -26.82 17.46
C GLY A 11 30.82 -26.80 16.71
N TYR A 12 29.74 -27.30 17.31
CA TYR A 12 28.40 -26.98 16.83
C TYR A 12 28.26 -25.46 16.95
N GLN A 13 28.52 -24.76 15.85
CA GLN A 13 28.22 -23.34 15.75
C GLN A 13 26.70 -23.24 15.84
N VAL A 14 26.20 -22.65 16.94
CA VAL A 14 24.81 -22.16 17.00
C VAL A 14 24.58 -21.41 15.69
N GLN A 15 23.69 -21.93 14.84
CA GLN A 15 23.50 -21.38 13.52
C GLN A 15 22.90 -19.98 13.72
N GLN A 16 23.78 -18.98 13.67
CA GLN A 16 23.37 -17.62 13.97
C GLN A 16 22.26 -17.24 13.00
N PRO A 17 21.19 -16.59 13.48
CA PRO A 17 20.08 -16.21 12.63
C PRO A 17 20.59 -15.46 11.39
N SER A 18 20.23 -15.94 10.20
CA SER A 18 20.68 -15.32 8.97
C SER A 18 20.04 -13.94 8.83
N ASN A 19 20.87 -12.89 8.93
CA ASN A 19 20.44 -11.49 8.84
C ASN A 19 19.88 -11.13 7.46
N TRP A 20 20.14 -11.97 6.44
CA TRP A 20 19.68 -11.78 5.07
C TRP A 20 18.16 -11.67 4.94
N TRP A 21 17.39 -12.37 5.77
CA TRP A 21 15.93 -12.26 5.76
C TRP A 21 15.44 -10.89 6.21
N SER A 22 16.11 -10.28 7.19
CA SER A 22 15.79 -8.93 7.67
C SER A 22 16.20 -7.88 6.63
N TRP A 23 17.36 -8.06 6.00
CA TRP A 23 17.89 -7.12 5.00
C TRP A 23 17.10 -7.18 3.69
N GLY A 24 16.72 -8.37 3.22
CA GLY A 24 15.86 -8.52 2.06
C GLY A 24 14.49 -7.86 2.27
N LEU A 25 13.88 -8.05 3.45
CA LEU A 25 12.64 -7.37 3.79
C LEU A 25 12.81 -5.86 3.89
N ALA A 26 13.93 -5.38 4.46
CA ALA A 26 14.25 -3.96 4.52
C ALA A 26 14.31 -3.34 3.11
N ILE A 27 15.01 -3.96 2.17
CA ILE A 27 15.10 -3.48 0.78
C ILE A 27 13.71 -3.39 0.15
N PHE A 28 12.89 -4.43 0.29
CA PHE A 28 11.53 -4.46 -0.24
C PHE A 28 10.65 -3.32 0.32
N ILE A 29 10.67 -3.13 1.64
CA ILE A 29 9.92 -2.05 2.30
C ILE A 29 10.48 -0.68 1.87
N GLY A 30 11.80 -0.54 1.75
CA GLY A 30 12.43 0.71 1.30
C GLY A 30 12.00 1.12 -0.10
N ILE A 31 11.96 0.18 -1.04
CA ILE A 31 11.47 0.43 -2.41
C ILE A 31 9.99 0.80 -2.38
N SER A 32 9.18 0.05 -1.64
CA SER A 32 7.73 0.31 -1.52
C SER A 32 7.46 1.71 -0.98
N VAL A 33 8.12 2.09 0.11
CA VAL A 33 7.98 3.41 0.73
C VAL A 33 8.48 4.52 -0.19
N PHE A 34 9.56 4.30 -0.93
CA PHE A 34 10.07 5.29 -1.89
C PHE A 34 9.04 5.62 -2.97
N PHE A 35 8.42 4.61 -3.59
CA PHE A 35 7.36 4.83 -4.57
C PHE A 35 6.11 5.46 -3.96
N SER A 36 5.72 5.04 -2.76
CA SER A 36 4.59 5.66 -2.04
C SER A 36 4.82 7.14 -1.75
N MET A 37 6.05 7.52 -1.38
CA MET A 37 6.42 8.91 -1.13
C MET A 37 6.40 9.75 -2.42
N ILE A 38 6.87 9.21 -3.54
CA ILE A 38 6.74 9.88 -4.85
C ILE A 38 5.26 10.09 -5.19
N GLY A 39 4.43 9.06 -5.05
CA GLY A 39 2.99 9.16 -5.28
C GLY A 39 2.35 10.25 -4.41
N LEU A 40 2.72 10.30 -3.13
CA LEU A 40 2.22 11.31 -2.20
C LEU A 40 2.64 12.74 -2.60
N LEU A 41 3.89 12.93 -3.02
CA LEU A 41 4.37 14.22 -3.50
C LEU A 41 3.62 14.67 -4.75
N LEU A 42 3.37 13.77 -5.70
CA LEU A 42 2.58 14.06 -6.90
C LEU A 42 1.15 14.46 -6.54
N SER A 43 0.48 13.68 -5.67
CA SER A 43 -0.88 13.99 -5.21
C SER A 43 -0.96 15.32 -4.45
N ALA A 44 0.09 15.70 -3.73
CA ALA A 44 0.14 16.97 -3.01
C ALA A 44 0.41 18.18 -3.94
N LEU A 45 1.21 17.98 -4.99
CA LEU A 45 1.61 19.03 -5.93
C LEU A 45 0.53 19.38 -6.95
N ILE A 46 -0.35 18.44 -7.31
CA ILE A 46 -1.39 18.67 -8.33
C ILE A 46 -2.57 19.45 -7.69
N PRO A 47 -2.86 20.68 -8.14
CA PRO A 47 -4.03 21.45 -7.70
C PRO A 47 -5.22 21.13 -8.62
N TYR A 48 -6.09 20.21 -8.20
CA TYR A 48 -7.23 19.79 -9.03
C TYR A 48 -8.26 20.91 -9.20
N ASP A 49 -8.40 21.78 -8.21
CA ASP A 49 -9.26 22.97 -8.21
C ASP A 49 -8.88 23.97 -9.31
N GLN A 50 -7.58 24.19 -9.54
CA GLN A 50 -7.10 25.13 -10.56
C GLN A 50 -7.27 24.60 -11.98
N LEU A 51 -7.15 23.28 -12.17
CA LEU A 51 -7.32 22.65 -13.49
C LEU A 51 -8.74 22.82 -14.03
N VAL A 52 -9.75 22.85 -13.16
CA VAL A 52 -11.16 23.06 -13.54
C VAL A 52 -11.43 24.50 -13.99
N VAL A 53 -10.75 25.49 -13.39
CA VAL A 53 -10.95 26.90 -13.72
C VAL A 53 -10.49 27.22 -15.15
N GLU A 54 -9.47 26.52 -15.63
CA GLU A 54 -8.98 26.65 -17.01
C GLU A 54 -9.98 26.11 -18.06
N LEU A 55 -10.86 25.19 -17.66
CA LEU A 55 -11.85 24.54 -18.54
C LEU A 55 -13.23 25.21 -18.51
N LYS A 56 -13.36 26.41 -17.92
CA LYS A 56 -14.65 27.04 -17.65
C LYS A 56 -15.47 27.26 -18.94
N GLN A 57 -16.59 26.55 -19.04
CA GLN A 57 -17.64 26.76 -20.04
C GLN A 57 -18.72 27.69 -19.48
N ASP A 58 -19.23 28.62 -20.28
CA ASP A 58 -20.37 29.45 -19.88
C ASP A 58 -21.68 28.65 -19.98
N GLU A 59 -22.58 28.89 -19.02
CA GLU A 59 -23.90 28.24 -19.03
C GLU A 59 -24.69 28.72 -20.27
N PRO A 60 -25.20 27.79 -21.10
CA PRO A 60 -26.06 28.16 -22.21
C PRO A 60 -27.32 28.84 -21.64
N GLY A 61 -27.71 29.97 -22.24
CA GLY A 61 -28.91 30.71 -21.82
C GLY A 61 -30.21 29.90 -21.99
N PRO A 62 -31.39 30.51 -21.82
CA PRO A 62 -32.65 29.82 -22.04
C PRO A 62 -32.77 29.31 -23.49
N TYR A 63 -33.39 28.13 -23.67
CA TYR A 63 -33.61 27.54 -24.99
C TYR A 63 -34.41 28.48 -25.90
N PRO A 64 -33.96 28.74 -27.13
CA PRO A 64 -34.67 29.62 -28.06
C PRO A 64 -35.88 28.91 -28.69
N GLU A 65 -37.01 28.87 -27.98
CA GLU A 65 -38.27 28.25 -28.44
C GLU A 65 -38.80 28.86 -29.76
N ALA A 66 -38.59 30.16 -29.96
CA ALA A 66 -38.96 30.90 -31.17
C ALA A 66 -37.77 31.17 -32.10
N GLY A 67 -36.63 30.53 -31.87
CA GLY A 67 -35.41 30.71 -32.66
C GLY A 67 -35.47 30.03 -34.03
N THR A 68 -34.52 30.38 -34.88
CA THR A 68 -34.25 29.65 -36.13
C THR A 68 -33.69 28.25 -35.82
N SER A 69 -33.74 27.33 -36.80
CA SER A 69 -33.16 26.00 -36.64
C SER A 69 -31.66 26.03 -36.32
N GLU A 70 -30.93 27.00 -36.87
CA GLU A 70 -29.49 27.21 -36.63
C GLU A 70 -29.23 27.70 -35.20
N GLU A 71 -30.05 28.60 -34.67
CA GLU A 71 -29.96 29.04 -33.27
C GLU A 71 -30.26 27.90 -32.30
N GLN A 72 -31.24 27.05 -32.59
CA GLN A 72 -31.55 25.87 -31.77
C GLN A 72 -30.43 24.82 -31.80
N GLU A 73 -29.80 24.62 -32.96
CA GLU A 73 -28.67 23.70 -33.12
C GLU A 73 -27.43 24.21 -32.35
N SER A 74 -27.08 25.49 -32.50
CA SER A 74 -25.96 26.10 -31.76
C SER A 74 -26.16 26.08 -30.24
N TRP A 75 -27.41 26.20 -29.78
CA TRP A 75 -27.75 26.06 -28.36
C TRP A 75 -27.54 24.63 -27.88
N ASN A 76 -27.96 23.62 -28.67
CA ASN A 76 -27.77 22.21 -28.31
C ASN A 76 -26.29 21.84 -28.24
N GLU A 77 -25.45 22.34 -29.15
CA GLU A 77 -23.99 22.16 -29.09
C GLU A 77 -23.40 22.80 -27.83
N SER A 78 -23.74 24.05 -27.56
CA SER A 78 -23.29 24.77 -26.36
C SER A 78 -23.73 24.07 -25.07
N LYS A 79 -24.93 23.46 -25.08
CA LYS A 79 -25.46 22.67 -23.97
C LYS A 79 -24.71 21.37 -23.76
N ALA A 80 -24.36 20.66 -24.83
CA ALA A 80 -23.55 19.45 -24.74
C ALA A 80 -22.17 19.74 -24.13
N GLU A 81 -21.49 20.79 -24.61
CA GLU A 81 -20.18 21.19 -24.07
C GLU A 81 -20.25 21.62 -22.60
N TYR A 82 -21.32 22.32 -22.20
CA TYR A 82 -21.53 22.70 -20.80
C TYR A 82 -21.82 21.50 -19.90
N ASP A 83 -22.60 20.52 -20.36
CA ASP A 83 -22.87 19.32 -19.59
C ASP A 83 -21.60 18.48 -19.40
N GLU A 84 -20.73 18.38 -20.41
CA GLU A 84 -19.40 17.77 -20.29
C GLU A 84 -18.50 18.51 -19.29
N TYR A 85 -18.54 19.85 -19.29
CA TYR A 85 -17.83 20.66 -18.31
C TYR A 85 -18.29 20.38 -16.88
N ILE A 86 -19.60 20.29 -16.64
CA ILE A 86 -20.16 20.00 -15.31
C ILE A 86 -19.73 18.63 -14.80
N ILE A 87 -19.79 17.60 -15.65
CA ILE A 87 -19.33 16.24 -15.32
C ILE A 87 -17.84 16.25 -14.97
N THR A 88 -17.04 16.96 -15.76
CA THR A 88 -15.58 17.08 -15.54
C THR A 88 -15.29 17.82 -14.23
N LYS A 89 -16.00 18.91 -13.96
CA LYS A 89 -15.87 19.68 -12.72
C LYS A 89 -16.21 18.83 -11.50
N GLU A 90 -17.31 18.08 -11.54
CA GLU A 90 -17.71 17.18 -10.46
C GLU A 90 -16.65 16.10 -10.19
N LEU A 91 -16.02 15.56 -11.23
CA LEU A 91 -14.90 14.62 -11.09
C LEU A 91 -13.72 15.24 -10.33
N PHE A 92 -13.30 16.45 -10.72
CA PHE A 92 -12.18 17.13 -10.08
C PHE A 92 -12.48 17.58 -8.65
N ASP A 93 -13.70 18.05 -8.36
CA ASP A 93 -14.14 18.39 -7.00
C ASP A 93 -14.12 17.15 -6.10
N ASN A 94 -14.57 16.00 -6.61
CA ASN A 94 -14.46 14.73 -5.91
C ASN A 94 -12.99 14.32 -5.67
N LEU A 95 -12.11 14.44 -6.67
CA LEU A 95 -10.67 14.16 -6.51
C LEU A 95 -10.02 15.03 -5.43
N GLU A 96 -10.35 16.33 -5.39
CA GLU A 96 -9.83 17.25 -4.38
C GLU A 96 -10.35 16.89 -2.97
N SER A 97 -11.61 16.46 -2.86
CA SER A 97 -12.17 15.97 -1.59
C SER A 97 -11.44 14.71 -1.07
N MET A 98 -11.05 13.83 -1.99
CA MET A 98 -10.37 12.56 -1.68
C MET A 98 -8.88 12.76 -1.36
N LYS A 99 -8.25 13.78 -1.96
CA LYS A 99 -6.81 14.08 -1.83
C LYS A 99 -6.37 14.18 -0.38
N ASN A 100 -7.11 14.89 0.47
CA ASN A 100 -6.73 15.07 1.88
C ASN A 100 -6.65 13.72 2.62
N THR A 101 -7.66 12.87 2.45
CA THR A 101 -7.70 11.53 3.07
C THR A 101 -6.57 10.64 2.55
N GLN A 102 -6.31 10.66 1.23
CA GLN A 102 -5.21 9.89 0.63
C GLN A 102 -3.84 10.34 1.13
N ILE A 103 -3.62 11.65 1.27
CA ILE A 103 -2.36 12.21 1.81
C ILE A 103 -2.17 11.77 3.26
N ILE A 104 -3.20 11.87 4.11
CA ILE A 104 -3.11 11.46 5.52
C ILE A 104 -2.79 9.97 5.65
N LEU A 105 -3.51 9.10 4.93
CA LEU A 105 -3.29 7.66 4.94
C LEU A 105 -1.90 7.29 4.38
N GLY A 106 -1.48 7.98 3.32
CA GLY A 106 -0.17 7.83 2.72
C GLY A 106 0.96 8.25 3.67
N LEU A 107 0.81 9.35 4.41
CA LEU A 107 1.76 9.81 5.42
C LEU A 107 1.88 8.81 6.57
N ILE A 108 0.75 8.32 7.09
CA ILE A 108 0.73 7.33 8.18
C ILE A 108 1.45 6.06 7.73
N THR A 109 1.05 5.49 6.59
CA THR A 109 1.62 4.25 6.06
C THR A 109 3.12 4.41 5.75
N SER A 110 3.52 5.54 5.15
CA SER A 110 4.93 5.82 4.86
C SER A 110 5.75 5.97 6.14
N THR A 111 5.22 6.61 7.19
CA THR A 111 5.90 6.74 8.48
C THR A 111 6.16 5.37 9.11
N PHE A 112 5.14 4.50 9.17
CA PHE A 112 5.33 3.12 9.65
C PHE A 112 6.34 2.34 8.78
N GLY A 113 6.34 2.58 7.47
CA GLY A 113 7.29 1.97 6.55
C GLY A 113 8.74 2.40 6.79
N VAL A 114 8.99 3.70 6.96
CA VAL A 114 10.34 4.24 7.27
C VAL A 114 10.83 3.73 8.63
N VAL A 115 9.98 3.72 9.65
CA VAL A 115 10.35 3.20 10.97
C VAL A 115 10.66 1.69 10.90
N SER A 116 9.84 0.93 10.18
CA SER A 116 10.07 -0.51 9.93
C SER A 116 11.40 -0.75 9.22
N LEU A 117 11.69 0.01 8.16
CA LEU A 117 12.95 -0.03 7.41
C LEU A 117 14.16 0.17 8.34
N PHE A 118 14.16 1.23 9.14
CA PHE A 118 15.25 1.54 10.04
C PHE A 118 15.49 0.43 11.07
N LEU A 119 14.41 -0.09 11.69
CA LEU A 119 14.50 -1.16 12.68
C LEU A 119 14.96 -2.49 12.08
N LEU A 120 14.57 -2.79 10.84
CA LEU A 120 15.01 -3.99 10.11
C LEU A 120 16.50 -3.93 9.75
N VAL A 121 17.00 -2.77 9.34
CA VAL A 121 18.44 -2.56 9.05
C VAL A 121 19.28 -2.65 10.33
N GLN A 122 18.80 -2.05 11.42
CA GLN A 122 19.49 -2.12 12.73
C GLN A 122 19.34 -3.47 13.44
N LEU A 123 18.60 -4.43 12.88
CA LEU A 123 18.34 -5.74 13.47
C LEU A 123 17.72 -5.65 14.88
N HIS A 124 16.95 -4.60 15.17
CA HIS A 124 16.35 -4.35 16.49
C HIS A 124 15.37 -5.49 16.89
N PRO A 125 15.26 -5.90 18.18
CA PRO A 125 14.38 -7.00 18.60
C PRO A 125 12.91 -6.83 18.22
N LYS A 126 12.44 -5.58 18.08
CA LYS A 126 11.07 -5.25 17.68
C LYS A 126 10.86 -5.04 16.17
N ARG A 127 11.85 -5.34 15.32
CA ARG A 127 11.82 -5.04 13.87
C ARG A 127 10.58 -5.55 13.13
N PHE A 128 10.13 -6.78 13.42
CA PHE A 128 8.96 -7.35 12.73
C PHE A 128 7.62 -6.80 13.23
N TYR A 129 7.53 -6.29 14.47
CA TYR A 129 6.29 -5.69 14.97
C TYR A 129 5.90 -4.47 14.13
N PHE A 130 6.87 -3.64 13.77
CA PHE A 130 6.64 -2.48 12.89
C PHE A 130 6.41 -2.88 11.44
N ALA A 131 7.01 -3.97 10.96
CA ALA A 131 6.69 -4.52 9.64
C ALA A 131 5.24 -5.02 9.55
N PHE A 132 4.74 -5.68 10.61
CA PHE A 132 3.33 -6.06 10.71
C PHE A 132 2.39 -4.85 10.89
N ALA A 133 2.81 -3.82 11.62
CA ALA A 133 2.03 -2.59 11.71
C ALA A 133 1.93 -1.89 10.33
N TRP A 134 3.05 -1.82 9.60
CA TRP A 134 3.10 -1.25 8.27
C TRP A 134 2.19 -1.98 7.28
N ILE A 135 2.21 -3.33 7.26
CA ILE A 135 1.36 -4.09 6.35
C ILE A 135 -0.12 -3.92 6.67
N GLY A 136 -0.49 -3.84 7.96
CA GLY A 136 -1.86 -3.55 8.39
C GLY A 136 -2.31 -2.16 7.95
N CYS A 137 -1.47 -1.14 8.15
CA CYS A 137 -1.76 0.22 7.68
C CYS A 137 -1.88 0.30 6.16
N SER A 138 -1.01 -0.41 5.44
CA SER A 138 -1.03 -0.49 3.97
C SER A 138 -2.32 -1.14 3.45
N ALA A 139 -2.75 -2.24 4.08
CA ALA A 139 -3.99 -2.93 3.72
C ALA A 139 -5.22 -2.03 3.94
N ILE A 140 -5.32 -1.38 5.10
CA ILE A 140 -6.41 -0.45 5.42
C ILE A 140 -6.42 0.71 4.42
N SER A 141 -5.26 1.33 4.18
CA SER A 141 -5.15 2.46 3.26
C SER A 141 -5.56 2.08 1.83
N SER A 142 -5.16 0.89 1.37
CA SER A 142 -5.53 0.38 0.04
C SER A 142 -7.02 0.09 -0.08
N ILE A 143 -7.65 -0.47 0.96
CA ILE A 143 -9.09 -0.75 0.99
C ILE A 143 -9.88 0.56 0.99
N VAL A 144 -9.52 1.50 1.87
CA VAL A 144 -10.17 2.82 1.93
C VAL A 144 -10.04 3.55 0.59
N GLY A 145 -8.84 3.57 0.00
CA GLY A 145 -8.61 4.19 -1.30
C GLY A 145 -9.46 3.58 -2.42
N GLN A 146 -9.65 2.26 -2.42
CA GLN A 146 -10.55 1.60 -3.37
C GLN A 146 -12.01 1.96 -3.14
N VAL A 147 -12.49 1.89 -1.90
CA VAL A 147 -13.89 2.26 -1.59
C VAL A 147 -14.17 3.68 -2.07
N MET A 148 -13.27 4.63 -1.81
CA MET A 148 -13.43 6.02 -2.25
C MET A 148 -13.37 6.15 -3.79
N SER A 149 -12.51 5.39 -4.46
CA SER A 149 -12.42 5.42 -5.93
C SER A 149 -13.68 4.85 -6.58
N TYR A 150 -14.26 3.79 -6.00
CA TYR A 150 -15.51 3.20 -6.49
C TYR A 150 -16.72 4.08 -6.20
N SER A 151 -16.77 4.79 -5.06
CA SER A 151 -17.85 5.75 -4.81
C SER A 151 -17.81 6.90 -5.82
N MET A 152 -16.64 7.50 -6.04
CA MET A 152 -16.45 8.56 -7.04
C MET A 152 -16.92 8.14 -8.43
N MET A 153 -16.50 6.95 -8.86
CA MET A 153 -16.86 6.43 -10.17
C MET A 153 -18.35 6.06 -10.23
N GLY A 154 -18.95 5.64 -9.11
CA GLY A 154 -20.39 5.39 -9.01
C GLY A 154 -21.21 6.67 -9.19
N ASP A 155 -20.81 7.75 -8.53
CA ASP A 155 -21.45 9.07 -8.66
C ASP A 155 -21.32 9.60 -10.10
N LEU A 156 -20.14 9.46 -10.71
CA LEU A 156 -19.89 9.82 -12.10
C LEU A 156 -20.82 9.05 -13.06
N TYR A 157 -20.95 7.73 -12.89
CA TYR A 157 -21.82 6.94 -13.77
C TYR A 157 -23.30 7.28 -13.60
N GLN A 158 -23.75 7.67 -12.40
CA GLN A 158 -25.13 8.14 -12.20
C GLN A 158 -25.39 9.49 -12.88
N SER A 159 -24.35 10.33 -13.04
CA SER A 159 -24.46 11.61 -13.75
C SER A 159 -24.62 11.45 -15.27
N ILE A 160 -24.31 10.27 -15.84
CA ILE A 160 -24.40 9.99 -17.28
C ILE A 160 -25.65 9.13 -17.55
N PRO A 161 -26.73 9.69 -18.12
CA PRO A 161 -28.03 9.00 -18.27
C PRO A 161 -27.98 7.71 -19.10
N GLU A 162 -26.98 7.56 -19.97
CA GLU A 162 -26.83 6.41 -20.87
C GLU A 162 -26.06 5.24 -20.24
N MET A 163 -25.42 5.43 -19.08
CA MET A 163 -24.59 4.42 -18.44
C MET A 163 -25.28 3.77 -17.24
N ASP A 164 -26.19 2.83 -17.51
CA ASP A 164 -26.65 1.91 -16.47
C ASP A 164 -25.55 0.89 -16.16
N THR A 165 -24.86 1.09 -15.04
CA THR A 165 -23.75 0.23 -14.61
C THR A 165 -24.20 -1.05 -13.91
N GLY A 166 -25.49 -1.19 -13.61
CA GLY A 166 -26.09 -2.39 -13.03
C GLY A 166 -25.26 -3.02 -11.89
N PRO A 167 -25.27 -4.35 -11.75
CA PRO A 167 -24.45 -5.04 -10.74
C PRO A 167 -22.96 -5.12 -11.09
N TRP A 168 -22.54 -4.68 -12.28
CA TRP A 168 -21.16 -4.83 -12.77
C TRP A 168 -20.16 -4.06 -11.90
N MET A 169 -20.51 -2.82 -11.53
CA MET A 169 -19.69 -1.96 -10.68
C MET A 169 -19.42 -2.59 -9.30
N SER A 170 -20.45 -3.17 -8.69
CA SER A 170 -20.37 -3.86 -7.40
C SER A 170 -19.52 -5.14 -7.47
N ILE A 171 -19.61 -5.89 -8.58
CA ILE A 171 -18.78 -7.07 -8.81
C ILE A 171 -17.31 -6.68 -8.94
N GLN A 172 -17.01 -5.64 -9.72
CA GLN A 172 -15.66 -5.13 -9.92
C GLN A 172 -15.04 -4.63 -8.60
N MET A 173 -15.82 -3.90 -7.79
CA MET A 173 -15.43 -3.51 -6.44
C MET A 173 -15.10 -4.71 -5.56
N GLY A 174 -15.94 -5.75 -5.59
CA GLY A 174 -15.72 -6.99 -4.84
C GLY A 174 -14.42 -7.69 -5.24
N PHE A 175 -14.13 -7.80 -6.54
CA PHE A 175 -12.87 -8.36 -7.03
C PHE A 175 -11.66 -7.50 -6.64
N GLY A 176 -11.75 -6.18 -6.71
CA GLY A 176 -10.67 -5.27 -6.33
C GLY A 176 -10.29 -5.42 -4.85
N ILE A 177 -11.28 -5.37 -3.97
CA ILE A 177 -11.08 -5.55 -2.52
C ILE A 177 -10.55 -6.96 -2.23
N GLY A 178 -11.11 -7.98 -2.87
CA GLY A 178 -10.65 -9.37 -2.73
C GLY A 178 -9.19 -9.55 -3.13
N ALA A 179 -8.79 -9.01 -4.29
CA ALA A 179 -7.40 -9.03 -4.76
C ALA A 179 -6.46 -8.33 -3.77
N THR A 180 -6.89 -7.21 -3.19
CA THR A 180 -6.14 -6.45 -2.19
C THR A 180 -5.93 -7.25 -0.91
N ILE A 181 -6.96 -7.93 -0.42
CA ILE A 181 -6.86 -8.80 0.76
C ILE A 181 -5.87 -9.93 0.49
N VAL A 182 -5.98 -10.61 -0.65
CA VAL A 182 -5.08 -11.72 -1.02
C VAL A 182 -3.63 -11.23 -1.11
N CYS A 183 -3.40 -10.08 -1.75
CA CYS A 183 -2.07 -9.49 -1.86
C CYS A 183 -1.46 -9.18 -0.48
N ASN A 184 -2.20 -8.47 0.38
CA ASN A 184 -1.73 -8.12 1.72
C ASN A 184 -1.54 -9.37 2.61
N LEU A 185 -2.38 -10.39 2.47
CA LEU A 185 -2.22 -11.67 3.17
C LEU A 185 -0.95 -12.40 2.72
N SER A 186 -0.68 -12.43 1.42
CA SER A 186 0.54 -13.06 0.89
C SER A 186 1.81 -12.36 1.40
N LEU A 187 1.82 -11.03 1.43
CA LEU A 187 2.90 -10.24 2.00
C LEU A 187 3.03 -10.47 3.52
N PHE A 188 1.91 -10.63 4.23
CA PHE A 188 1.92 -10.96 5.66
C PHE A 188 2.58 -12.32 5.92
N CYS A 189 2.24 -13.34 5.11
CA CYS A 189 2.89 -14.65 5.16
C CYS A 189 4.40 -14.54 4.92
N ILE A 190 4.84 -13.74 3.95
CA ILE A 190 6.27 -13.51 3.67
C ILE A 190 6.97 -12.88 4.89
N ILE A 191 6.40 -11.83 5.48
CA ILE A 191 6.95 -11.19 6.68
C ILE A 191 7.02 -12.18 7.84
N LEU A 192 5.98 -13.01 8.02
CA LEU A 192 5.95 -14.06 9.04
C LEU A 192 7.04 -15.10 8.83
N THR A 193 7.25 -15.57 7.60
CA THR A 193 8.34 -16.49 7.27
C THR A 193 9.71 -15.85 7.55
N CYS A 194 9.91 -14.59 7.17
CA CYS A 194 11.13 -13.85 7.49
C CYS A 194 11.34 -13.73 9.00
N ALA A 195 10.27 -13.48 9.77
CA ALA A 195 10.32 -13.40 11.23
C ALA A 195 10.76 -14.72 11.85
N ILE A 196 10.18 -15.84 11.42
CA ILE A 196 10.53 -17.18 11.90
C ILE A 196 11.98 -17.53 11.56
N LYS A 197 12.39 -17.38 10.29
CA LYS A 197 13.75 -17.73 9.83
C LYS A 197 14.85 -16.82 10.37
N SER A 198 14.49 -15.65 10.86
CA SER A 198 15.43 -14.72 11.50
C SER A 198 15.63 -14.94 13.00
N LYS A 199 14.89 -15.89 13.60
CA LYS A 199 15.21 -16.42 14.93
C LYS A 199 16.09 -17.66 14.70
N GLY A 200 17.28 -17.70 15.30
CA GLY A 200 18.18 -18.84 15.14
C GLY A 200 17.53 -20.11 15.69
N ASP A 201 17.75 -21.25 15.04
CA ASP A 201 17.28 -22.53 15.56
C ASP A 201 18.00 -22.81 16.89
N GLN A 202 17.24 -22.94 17.98
CA GLN A 202 17.74 -23.55 19.21
C GLN A 202 17.86 -25.04 18.95
N LEU A 203 19.05 -25.51 18.56
CA LEU A 203 19.35 -26.94 18.55
C LEU A 203 19.25 -27.45 19.99
N GLU A 204 18.47 -28.52 20.19
CA GLU A 204 18.38 -29.23 21.46
C GLU A 204 19.79 -29.62 21.92
N GLU A 205 20.12 -29.28 23.17
CA GLU A 205 21.39 -29.62 23.79
C GLU A 205 21.50 -31.16 23.81
N SER A 206 22.34 -31.70 22.93
CA SER A 206 22.54 -33.14 22.81
C SER A 206 22.90 -33.72 24.18
N GLY A 207 22.02 -34.59 24.73
CA GLY A 207 22.20 -35.27 26.01
C GLY A 207 23.42 -36.21 26.09
N PHE A 208 24.26 -36.23 25.05
CA PHE A 208 25.54 -36.93 25.02
C PHE A 208 26.70 -36.14 25.62
N HIS A 209 26.49 -34.86 26.00
CA HIS A 209 27.45 -34.09 26.79
C HIS A 209 27.06 -34.06 28.26
N PHE A 210 27.17 -35.22 28.93
CA PHE A 210 27.19 -35.26 30.39
C PHE A 210 28.53 -34.68 30.85
N VAL A 211 28.57 -33.39 31.22
CA VAL A 211 29.70 -32.88 32.00
C VAL A 211 29.52 -33.48 33.40
N PRO A 212 30.39 -34.39 33.86
CA PRO A 212 30.31 -34.82 35.25
C PRO A 212 30.59 -33.57 36.08
N SER A 213 29.64 -33.18 36.91
CA SER A 213 29.90 -32.22 37.99
C SER A 213 31.11 -32.76 38.75
N GLN A 214 32.23 -32.03 38.72
CA GLN A 214 33.35 -32.27 39.62
C GLN A 214 32.87 -31.99 41.05
N GLN A 215 32.19 -32.97 41.63
CA GLN A 215 32.18 -33.17 43.07
C GLN A 215 33.49 -33.87 43.44
N ASN A 216 34.15 -33.31 44.45
CA ASN A 216 35.26 -33.85 45.22
C ASN A 216 36.67 -33.62 44.66
N GLN A 217 37.27 -32.49 45.03
CA GLN A 217 38.57 -32.52 45.70
C GLN A 217 38.54 -31.55 46.89
N GLU A 218 38.16 -32.09 48.06
CA GLU A 218 38.71 -31.62 49.32
C GLU A 218 40.22 -31.90 49.32
N ASN A 219 41.01 -30.86 49.55
CA ASN A 219 42.13 -30.82 50.50
C ASN A 219 42.64 -29.38 50.60
#